data_AF-A0A835H5P4-F1
#
_entry.id   AF-A0A835H5P4-F1
#
_cell.length_a   1.000
_cell.length_b   1.000
_cell.length_c   1.000
_cell.angle_alpha   90.00
_cell.angle_beta   90.00
_cell.angle_gamma   90.00
#
_symmetry.space_group_name_H-M   'P 1'
#
loop_
_entity.id
_entity.type
_entity.pdbx_description
1 polymer ?
#
loop_
_entity_poly.entity_id
_entity_poly.type
_entity_poly.pdbx_seq_one_letter_code
_entity_poly.pdbx_strand_id
1 'polypeptide(L)'
;AWKFFNSFSFSFAQLVGTDHCTYNSTQKALGIDDFRKIPNGVNGIEERMHLIWDTMVESGQISVTKFVQVTSTECAQIFNIYPRKGAIFAGSDADIIIFNPNSSFEISARSHHSRSDTNVYEGRRGKNLHISLVSLDCDSSERQKHLEFQNPDRFTCKGYPQHKGKVEVTISGGRIVWENDELKVVPGSGKYIKMPPFGHMFSGMDKIDAAYLSSLHAPVQRIRTAS
;
A
#
# COMPACT_ATOMS: atom_id res chain seq x y z
N ALA A 1 2.05 -17.90 -3.65
CA ALA A 1 2.40 -16.53 -4.08
C ALA A 1 2.77 -16.46 -5.57
N TRP A 2 3.78 -17.19 -6.06
CA TRP A 2 4.32 -17.00 -7.43
C TRP A 2 3.38 -17.32 -8.61
N LYS A 3 2.51 -18.34 -8.50
CA LYS A 3 1.53 -18.67 -9.56
C LYS A 3 0.50 -17.55 -9.81
N PHE A 4 0.31 -16.65 -8.85
CA PHE A 4 -0.64 -15.56 -8.97
C PHE A 4 -0.15 -14.50 -9.95
N PHE A 5 1.15 -14.16 -9.94
CA PHE A 5 1.72 -13.14 -10.82
C PHE A 5 1.74 -13.55 -12.29
N ASN A 6 2.09 -14.81 -12.61
CA ASN A 6 1.97 -15.33 -13.98
C ASN A 6 0.53 -15.38 -14.52
N SER A 7 -0.47 -15.29 -13.64
CA SER A 7 -1.90 -15.25 -14.01
C SER A 7 -2.55 -13.90 -13.67
N PHE A 8 -1.77 -12.90 -13.29
CA PHE A 8 -2.29 -11.60 -12.87
C PHE A 8 -2.68 -10.79 -14.10
N SER A 9 -3.83 -11.13 -14.66
CA SER A 9 -4.45 -10.30 -15.67
C SER A 9 -5.07 -9.09 -14.99
N PHE A 10 -4.56 -7.89 -15.31
CA PHE A 10 -5.14 -6.62 -14.86
C PHE A 10 -6.57 -6.36 -15.39
N SER A 11 -7.16 -7.33 -16.11
CA SER A 11 -8.58 -7.37 -16.39
C SER A 11 -9.44 -7.66 -15.15
N PHE A 12 -8.87 -8.17 -14.04
CA PHE A 12 -9.65 -8.55 -12.84
C PHE A 12 -9.20 -7.86 -11.54
N ALA A 13 -7.91 -7.56 -11.38
CA ALA A 13 -7.37 -6.92 -10.17
C ALA A 13 -6.89 -5.50 -10.46
N GLN A 14 -7.32 -4.55 -9.62
CA GLN A 14 -7.20 -3.12 -9.87
C GLN A 14 -6.06 -2.44 -9.10
N LEU A 15 -5.82 -2.83 -7.83
CA LEU A 15 -4.81 -2.22 -6.97
C LEU A 15 -3.99 -3.27 -6.21
N VAL A 16 -2.84 -2.85 -5.66
CA VAL A 16 -2.00 -3.68 -4.78
C VAL A 16 -1.83 -3.02 -3.41
N GLY A 17 -2.32 -3.71 -2.37
CA GLY A 17 -2.05 -3.44 -0.95
C GLY A 17 -1.07 -4.46 -0.36
N THR A 18 -0.67 -4.25 0.89
CA THR A 18 0.33 -5.09 1.57
C THR A 18 -0.24 -5.95 2.68
N ASP A 19 -1.39 -5.58 3.24
CA ASP A 19 -1.90 -6.17 4.48
C ASP A 19 -0.83 -6.18 5.58
N HIS A 20 -0.12 -5.05 5.71
CA HIS A 20 1.02 -4.92 6.62
C HIS A 20 0.55 -5.07 8.07
N CYS A 21 0.86 -6.21 8.67
CA CYS A 21 0.52 -6.53 10.04
C CYS A 21 1.66 -7.37 10.62
N THR A 22 2.65 -6.72 11.22
CA THR A 22 3.90 -7.38 11.56
C THR A 22 3.92 -7.88 13.00
N TYR A 23 4.42 -9.10 13.17
CA TYR A 23 4.73 -9.67 14.46
C TYR A 23 6.19 -10.12 14.48
N ASN A 24 6.84 -9.95 15.63
CA ASN A 24 8.22 -10.37 15.85
C ASN A 24 8.28 -11.90 16.02
N SER A 25 9.46 -12.50 15.85
CA SER A 25 9.65 -13.95 16.03
C SER A 25 9.12 -14.47 17.38
N THR A 26 9.34 -13.72 18.47
CA THR A 26 8.83 -14.07 19.81
C THR A 26 7.30 -14.09 19.87
N GLN A 27 6.62 -13.17 19.17
CA GLN A 27 5.16 -13.13 19.12
C GLN A 27 4.61 -14.27 18.26
N LYS A 28 5.28 -14.58 17.14
CA LYS A 28 4.93 -15.74 16.29
C LYS A 28 5.12 -17.07 17.01
N ALA A 29 6.12 -17.17 17.88
CA ALA A 29 6.42 -18.37 18.66
C ALA A 29 5.31 -18.78 19.64
N LEU A 30 4.32 -17.91 19.93
CA LEU A 30 3.14 -18.27 20.73
C LEU A 30 2.37 -19.48 20.19
N GLY A 31 2.48 -19.75 18.88
CA GLY A 31 1.86 -20.90 18.24
C GLY A 31 2.85 -22.00 17.83
N ILE A 32 4.01 -22.12 18.48
CA ILE A 32 5.01 -23.16 18.16
C ILE A 32 4.41 -24.59 18.21
N ASP A 33 3.51 -24.84 19.16
CA ASP A 33 2.83 -26.13 19.35
C ASP A 33 1.41 -26.16 18.75
N ASP A 34 0.86 -25.01 18.31
CA ASP A 34 -0.49 -24.89 17.78
C ASP A 34 -0.57 -23.72 16.79
N PHE A 35 -0.61 -24.04 15.49
CA PHE A 35 -0.61 -23.03 14.43
C PHE A 35 -1.78 -22.05 14.52
N ARG A 36 -2.89 -22.43 15.15
CA ARG A 36 -4.09 -21.57 15.32
C ARG A 36 -3.83 -20.39 16.26
N LYS A 37 -2.77 -20.47 17.08
CA LYS A 37 -2.35 -19.41 18.01
C LYS A 37 -1.28 -18.49 17.42
N ILE A 38 -0.75 -18.82 16.24
CA ILE A 38 0.21 -17.94 15.56
C ILE A 38 -0.56 -16.68 15.13
N PRO A 39 -0.15 -15.47 15.57
CA PRO A 39 -0.79 -14.25 15.11
C PRO A 39 -0.58 -14.10 13.60
N ASN A 40 -1.66 -13.89 12.84
CA ASN A 40 -1.62 -13.82 11.38
C ASN A 40 -1.19 -12.41 10.92
N GLY A 41 -0.23 -12.36 9.99
CA GLY A 41 0.27 -11.09 9.46
C GLY A 41 1.74 -11.17 9.03
N VAL A 42 2.12 -10.32 8.06
CA VAL A 42 3.47 -10.25 7.47
C VAL A 42 3.88 -8.79 7.20
N ASN A 43 5.17 -8.57 6.93
CA ASN A 43 5.68 -7.27 6.48
C ASN A 43 5.46 -7.06 4.97
N GLY A 44 5.63 -5.82 4.51
CA GLY A 44 5.50 -5.51 3.08
C GLY A 44 5.34 -4.03 2.71
N ILE A 45 5.07 -3.13 3.67
CA ILE A 45 4.82 -1.70 3.37
C ILE A 45 6.01 -1.03 2.68
N GLU A 46 7.22 -1.29 3.17
CA GLU A 46 8.47 -0.77 2.61
C GLU A 46 8.82 -1.46 1.29
N GLU A 47 8.59 -2.77 1.19
CA GLU A 47 9.04 -3.58 0.07
C GLU A 47 8.12 -3.51 -1.15
N ARG A 48 6.85 -3.14 -0.98
CA ARG A 48 5.79 -3.23 -2.00
C ARG A 48 6.22 -2.66 -3.36
N MET A 49 6.80 -1.46 -3.36
CA MET A 49 7.15 -0.76 -4.61
C MET A 49 8.29 -1.44 -5.35
N HIS A 50 9.33 -1.82 -4.62
CA HIS A 50 10.48 -2.54 -5.18
C HIS A 50 10.06 -3.89 -5.76
N LEU A 51 9.21 -4.64 -5.05
CA LEU A 51 8.77 -5.95 -5.48
C LEU A 51 7.89 -5.90 -6.73
N ILE A 52 6.90 -5.01 -6.79
CA ILE A 52 6.02 -4.91 -7.96
C ILE A 52 6.82 -4.45 -9.19
N TRP A 53 7.76 -3.51 -9.01
CA TRP A 53 8.62 -3.05 -10.10
C TRP A 53 9.45 -4.19 -10.68
N ASP A 54 10.26 -4.85 -9.84
CA ASP A 54 11.15 -5.92 -10.27
C ASP A 54 10.37 -7.10 -10.88
N THR A 55 9.28 -7.50 -10.23
CA THR A 55 8.54 -8.69 -10.68
C THR A 55 7.65 -8.44 -11.88
N MET A 56 7.13 -7.23 -12.10
CA MET A 56 6.12 -6.96 -13.13
C MET A 56 6.56 -5.96 -14.20
N VAL A 57 7.32 -4.92 -13.84
CA VAL A 57 7.76 -3.90 -14.80
C VAL A 57 9.04 -4.36 -15.51
N GLU A 58 10.07 -4.74 -14.74
CA GLU A 58 11.35 -5.21 -15.32
C GLU A 58 11.17 -6.51 -16.11
N SER A 59 10.24 -7.37 -15.69
CA SER A 59 9.89 -8.59 -16.43
C SER A 59 9.04 -8.33 -17.69
N GLY A 60 8.61 -7.09 -17.93
CA GLY A 60 7.79 -6.69 -19.08
C GLY A 60 6.31 -7.09 -19.01
N GLN A 61 5.81 -7.54 -17.85
CA GLN A 61 4.41 -7.90 -17.67
C GLN A 61 3.47 -6.68 -17.65
N ILE A 62 3.95 -5.54 -17.15
CA ILE A 62 3.22 -4.27 -17.17
C ILE A 62 4.08 -3.09 -17.58
N SER A 63 3.43 -2.06 -18.12
CA SER A 63 4.08 -0.77 -18.37
C SER A 63 4.27 0.02 -17.06
N VAL A 64 5.19 0.98 -17.10
CA VAL A 64 5.42 1.96 -16.02
C VAL A 64 4.15 2.73 -15.67
N THR A 65 3.36 3.13 -16.67
CA THR A 65 2.08 3.82 -16.44
C THR A 65 1.11 2.93 -15.66
N LYS A 66 1.07 1.63 -15.97
CA LYS A 66 0.23 0.68 -15.25
C LYS A 66 0.72 0.45 -13.82
N PHE A 67 2.04 0.44 -13.60
CA PHE A 67 2.63 0.43 -12.25
C PHE A 67 2.15 1.61 -11.42
N VAL A 68 2.22 2.84 -11.94
CA VAL A 68 1.70 4.04 -11.25
C VAL A 68 0.21 3.91 -10.95
N GLN A 69 -0.56 3.45 -11.93
CA GLN A 69 -2.00 3.26 -11.78
C GLN A 69 -2.33 2.34 -10.60
N VAL A 70 -1.73 1.16 -10.54
CA VAL A 70 -2.13 0.09 -9.61
C VAL A 70 -1.56 0.28 -8.21
N THR A 71 -0.53 1.11 -8.08
CA THR A 71 0.13 1.41 -6.79
C THR A 71 -0.39 2.68 -6.14
N SER A 72 -1.02 3.60 -6.91
CA SER A 72 -1.47 4.90 -6.40
C SER A 72 -2.79 5.40 -6.99
N THR A 73 -2.90 5.61 -8.30
CA THR A 73 -4.04 6.29 -8.93
C THR A 73 -5.36 5.56 -8.71
N GLU A 74 -5.37 4.24 -8.89
CA GLU A 74 -6.58 3.42 -8.74
C GLU A 74 -7.08 3.43 -7.28
N CYS A 75 -6.14 3.34 -6.33
CA CYS A 75 -6.42 3.47 -4.90
C CYS A 75 -7.06 4.84 -4.60
N ALA A 76 -6.48 5.93 -5.12
CA ALA A 76 -7.03 7.27 -4.95
C ALA A 76 -8.43 7.42 -5.54
N GLN A 77 -8.71 6.79 -6.68
CA GLN A 77 -10.04 6.80 -7.30
C GLN A 77 -11.05 6.02 -6.47
N ILE A 78 -10.72 4.80 -6.04
CA ILE A 78 -11.59 3.91 -5.25
C ILE A 78 -11.94 4.57 -3.91
N PHE A 79 -10.97 5.19 -3.25
CA PHE A 79 -11.18 5.91 -1.99
C PHE A 79 -11.71 7.34 -2.18
N ASN A 80 -12.06 7.73 -3.41
CA ASN A 80 -12.69 9.01 -3.74
C ASN A 80 -11.88 10.25 -3.34
N ILE A 81 -10.57 10.19 -3.54
CA ILE A 81 -9.60 11.25 -3.22
C ILE A 81 -8.70 11.62 -4.41
N TYR A 82 -9.01 11.12 -5.60
CA TYR A 82 -8.43 11.57 -6.87
C TYR A 82 -9.10 12.88 -7.34
N PRO A 83 -8.37 13.85 -7.94
CA PRO A 83 -6.93 13.86 -8.23
C PRO A 83 -6.07 14.44 -7.10
N ARG A 84 -6.62 14.72 -5.91
CA ARG A 84 -5.84 15.27 -4.79
C ARG A 84 -4.65 14.37 -4.43
N LYS A 85 -4.83 13.04 -4.50
CA LYS A 85 -3.78 12.03 -4.37
C LYS A 85 -3.67 11.18 -5.64
N GLY A 86 -2.55 10.48 -5.82
CA GLY A 86 -2.34 9.56 -6.94
C GLY A 86 -2.21 10.23 -8.31
N ALA A 87 -1.86 11.53 -8.36
CA ALA A 87 -1.65 12.29 -9.60
C ALA A 87 -0.54 13.34 -9.45
N ILE A 88 0.23 13.60 -10.52
CA ILE A 88 0.96 14.87 -10.70
C ILE A 88 0.07 15.76 -11.53
N PHE A 89 -0.61 16.66 -10.87
CA PHE A 89 -1.43 17.66 -11.51
C PHE A 89 -1.38 18.95 -10.68
N ALA A 90 -1.57 20.10 -11.33
CA ALA A 90 -1.65 21.37 -10.61
C ALA A 90 -2.82 21.33 -9.63
N GLY A 91 -2.55 21.57 -8.34
CA GLY A 91 -3.54 21.49 -7.26
C GLY A 91 -3.63 20.13 -6.55
N SER A 92 -2.91 19.10 -7.00
CA SER A 92 -2.73 17.86 -6.24
C SER A 92 -1.76 18.06 -5.07
N ASP A 93 -1.89 17.22 -4.04
CA ASP A 93 -0.92 17.23 -2.94
C ASP A 93 0.45 16.76 -3.45
N ALA A 94 1.51 17.46 -3.06
CA ALA A 94 2.89 17.16 -3.46
C ALA A 94 3.45 15.97 -2.66
N ASP A 95 2.92 14.78 -2.95
CA ASP A 95 3.46 13.52 -2.47
C ASP A 95 4.10 12.76 -3.65
N ILE A 96 5.42 12.71 -3.67
CA ILE A 96 6.21 12.32 -4.83
C ILE A 96 7.35 11.43 -4.36
N ILE A 97 7.63 10.38 -5.12
CA ILE A 97 8.79 9.53 -4.90
C ILE A 97 9.73 9.66 -6.10
N ILE A 98 11.00 9.89 -5.83
CA ILE A 98 12.08 9.95 -6.81
C ILE A 98 12.93 8.71 -6.65
N PHE A 99 13.19 8.04 -7.77
CA PHE A 99 13.93 6.80 -7.82
C PHE A 99 15.11 6.90 -8.76
N ASN A 100 16.16 6.14 -8.45
CA ASN A 100 17.34 6.01 -9.30
C ASN A 100 17.26 4.74 -10.17
N PRO A 101 17.14 4.89 -11.50
CA PRO A 101 17.02 3.76 -12.42
C PRO A 101 18.29 2.91 -12.52
N ASN A 102 19.46 3.45 -12.15
CA ASN A 102 20.73 2.74 -12.26
C ASN A 102 21.09 1.95 -11.01
N SER A 103 20.16 1.86 -10.06
CA SER A 103 20.45 1.35 -8.73
C SER A 103 19.85 -0.04 -8.52
N SER A 104 20.41 -0.85 -7.63
CA SER A 104 19.92 -2.21 -7.32
C SER A 104 19.60 -2.36 -5.83
N PHE A 105 18.54 -3.09 -5.48
CA PHE A 105 18.17 -3.29 -4.08
C PHE A 105 18.45 -4.73 -3.63
N GLU A 106 18.68 -4.89 -2.33
CA GLU A 106 18.65 -6.18 -1.63
C GLU A 106 17.78 -6.02 -0.38
N ILE A 107 16.77 -6.89 -0.24
CA ILE A 107 15.86 -6.85 0.90
C ILE A 107 16.46 -7.69 2.03
N SER A 108 16.65 -7.08 3.19
CA SER A 108 17.03 -7.76 4.42
C SER A 108 16.35 -7.15 5.64
N ALA A 109 15.95 -8.01 6.58
CA ALA A 109 15.48 -7.61 7.91
C ALA A 109 16.53 -6.78 8.68
N ARG A 110 17.82 -6.92 8.36
CA ARG A 110 18.87 -6.13 9.02
C ARG A 110 18.90 -4.67 8.59
N SER A 111 18.34 -4.37 7.42
CA SER A 111 18.45 -3.05 6.77
C SER A 111 17.11 -2.37 6.51
N HIS A 112 16.00 -3.06 6.74
CA HIS A 112 14.67 -2.46 6.64
C HIS A 112 14.39 -1.51 7.81
N HIS A 113 13.36 -0.69 7.67
CA HIS A 113 12.93 0.27 8.69
C HIS A 113 11.77 -0.25 9.54
N SER A 114 11.32 -1.48 9.28
CA SER A 114 10.33 -2.16 10.12
C SER A 114 10.89 -2.47 11.51
N ARG A 115 9.99 -2.56 12.49
CA ARG A 115 10.31 -3.01 13.86
C ARG A 115 10.37 -4.52 14.01
N SER A 116 9.92 -5.26 12.99
CA SER A 116 10.01 -6.72 12.98
C SER A 116 11.47 -7.15 12.84
N ASP A 117 11.82 -8.28 13.44
CA ASP A 117 13.14 -8.91 13.33
C ASP A 117 13.24 -9.86 12.12
N THR A 118 12.19 -9.94 11.30
CA THR A 118 12.09 -10.83 10.15
C THR A 118 11.58 -10.09 8.92
N ASN A 119 11.96 -10.59 7.74
CA ASN A 119 11.43 -10.11 6.47
C ASN A 119 11.02 -11.30 5.60
N VAL A 120 9.77 -11.35 5.16
CA VAL A 120 9.28 -12.46 4.30
C VAL A 120 9.91 -12.45 2.90
N TYR A 121 10.57 -11.36 2.53
CA TYR A 121 11.25 -11.17 1.25
C TYR A 121 12.78 -11.21 1.37
N GLU A 122 13.32 -11.76 2.48
CA GLU A 122 14.75 -11.83 2.77
C GLU A 122 15.57 -12.36 1.57
N GLY A 123 16.68 -11.67 1.27
CA GLY A 123 17.63 -12.04 0.22
C GLY A 123 17.14 -11.77 -1.21
N ARG A 124 15.94 -11.21 -1.40
CA ARG A 124 15.50 -10.79 -2.74
C ARG A 124 16.34 -9.63 -3.23
N ARG A 125 16.77 -9.75 -4.48
CA ARG A 125 17.54 -8.74 -5.21
C ARG A 125 16.82 -8.36 -6.48
N GLY A 126 16.95 -7.11 -6.88
CA GLY A 126 16.31 -6.60 -8.09
C GLY A 126 16.91 -5.27 -8.55
N LYS A 127 16.49 -4.84 -9.73
CA LYS A 127 16.79 -3.50 -10.24
C LYS A 127 15.77 -2.50 -9.74
N ASN A 128 16.20 -1.27 -9.53
CA ASN A 128 15.32 -0.20 -9.08
C ASN A 128 14.65 0.54 -10.21
N LEU A 129 13.69 1.33 -9.74
CA LEU A 129 12.66 1.96 -10.50
C LEU A 129 13.15 3.11 -11.38
N HIS A 130 12.60 3.19 -12.58
CA HIS A 130 12.64 4.38 -13.44
C HIS A 130 11.44 5.25 -13.10
N ILE A 131 11.69 6.40 -12.45
CA ILE A 131 10.75 7.47 -11.99
C ILE A 131 9.27 7.08 -12.08
N SER A 132 8.64 6.89 -10.91
CA SER A 132 7.21 6.63 -10.83
C SER A 132 6.63 7.29 -9.59
N LEU A 133 5.50 7.94 -9.82
CA LEU A 133 4.60 8.53 -8.85
C LEU A 133 4.04 7.50 -7.88
N VAL A 134 4.12 7.78 -6.58
CA VAL A 134 3.28 7.11 -5.59
C VAL A 134 2.95 8.05 -4.45
N SER A 135 1.67 8.24 -4.18
CA SER A 135 1.21 8.48 -2.81
C SER A 135 -0.14 7.86 -2.62
N LEU A 136 -0.15 6.84 -1.77
CA LEU A 136 -1.10 6.60 -0.68
C LEU A 136 -0.65 5.29 -0.03
N ASP A 137 -0.06 5.37 1.15
CA ASP A 137 -0.22 4.28 2.11
C ASP A 137 -1.63 4.44 2.68
N CYS A 138 -2.56 3.67 2.13
CA CYS A 138 -3.86 3.47 2.75
C CYS A 138 -3.68 2.42 3.86
N ASP A 139 -3.00 2.79 4.94
CA ASP A 139 -3.11 2.03 6.18
C ASP A 139 -4.35 2.52 6.93
N SER A 140 -5.48 1.88 6.63
CA SER A 140 -6.67 2.02 7.44
C SER A 140 -6.46 1.25 8.74
N SER A 141 -5.99 1.98 9.76
CA SER A 141 -5.95 1.60 11.19
C SER A 141 -4.60 1.11 11.75
N GLU A 142 -3.91 1.99 12.47
CA GLU A 142 -3.46 1.66 13.81
C GLU A 142 -3.64 2.86 14.75
N ARG A 143 -4.57 2.70 15.71
CA ARG A 143 -4.56 3.46 16.95
C ARG A 143 -3.28 3.08 17.70
N GLN A 144 -2.22 3.90 17.59
CA GLN A 144 -1.11 3.87 18.54
C GLN A 144 -1.63 4.22 19.94
N LYS A 145 -2.08 3.19 20.67
CA LYS A 145 -2.27 3.28 22.12
C LYS A 145 -0.99 2.81 22.79
N HIS A 146 -0.32 3.77 23.44
CA HIS A 146 0.52 3.61 24.64
C HIS A 146 1.44 2.38 24.67
N LEU A 147 2.70 2.58 24.28
CA LEU A 147 3.83 1.95 24.96
C LEU A 147 4.92 3.01 25.15
N GLU A 148 5.36 3.13 26.39
CA GLU A 148 6.16 4.21 26.95
C GLU A 148 7.50 4.40 26.22
N PHE A 149 7.88 5.67 26.06
CA PHE A 149 9.20 6.11 25.65
C PHE A 149 10.22 5.70 26.72
N GLN A 150 11.17 4.83 26.36
CA GLN A 150 12.45 4.75 27.07
C GLN A 150 13.60 4.94 26.07
N ASN A 151 14.31 6.05 26.29
CA ASN A 151 15.61 6.50 25.77
C ASN A 151 15.70 7.12 24.35
N PRO A 152 16.00 8.44 24.24
CA PRO A 152 16.24 9.13 22.98
C PRO A 152 17.70 9.07 22.48
N ASP A 153 18.62 8.40 23.18
CA ASP A 153 20.06 8.52 22.91
C ASP A 153 20.70 7.20 22.45
N ARG A 154 20.67 6.93 21.14
CA ARG A 154 21.70 6.22 20.35
C ARG A 154 21.10 5.62 19.07
N PHE A 155 21.35 6.24 17.93
CA PHE A 155 21.58 5.50 16.67
C PHE A 155 22.55 6.29 15.79
N THR A 156 23.86 6.12 16.03
CA THR A 156 24.87 6.39 15.00
C THR A 156 25.42 5.06 14.52
N CYS A 157 24.97 4.60 13.36
CA CYS A 157 25.53 3.42 12.71
C CYS A 157 26.63 3.87 11.73
N LYS A 158 27.88 3.91 12.19
CA LYS A 158 29.06 4.04 11.31
C LYS A 158 29.33 2.71 10.61
N GLY A 159 29.52 2.78 9.28
CA GLY A 159 30.41 1.89 8.53
C GLY A 159 29.81 0.59 7.97
N TYR A 160 29.12 0.68 6.83
CA TYR A 160 29.01 -0.43 5.86
C TYR A 160 29.03 0.14 4.42
N PRO A 161 29.75 -0.49 3.47
CA PRO A 161 29.86 0.02 2.10
C PRO A 161 28.48 -0.01 1.41
N GLN A 162 27.98 1.19 1.09
CA GLN A 162 26.66 1.43 0.54
C GLN A 162 26.66 1.28 -0.99
N HIS A 163 26.07 0.20 -1.48
CA HIS A 163 25.53 0.17 -2.84
C HIS A 163 24.04 -0.11 -2.72
N LYS A 164 23.29 0.99 -2.51
CA LYS A 164 21.88 1.00 -2.21
C LYS A 164 21.14 1.57 -3.40
N GLY A 165 20.48 0.71 -4.12
CA GLY A 165 19.37 1.15 -4.93
C GLY A 165 18.11 1.14 -4.12
N LYS A 166 17.56 2.33 -3.95
CA LYS A 166 16.45 2.63 -3.09
C LYS A 166 15.66 3.78 -3.71
N VAL A 167 14.47 4.00 -3.18
CA VAL A 167 13.86 5.34 -3.18
C VAL A 167 14.93 6.34 -2.76
N GLU A 168 15.30 7.27 -3.64
CA GLU A 168 16.32 8.28 -3.32
C GLU A 168 15.71 9.39 -2.50
N VAL A 169 14.53 9.86 -2.92
CA VAL A 169 13.82 10.96 -2.26
C VAL A 169 12.35 10.63 -2.15
N THR A 170 11.79 10.79 -0.96
CA THR A 170 10.34 10.84 -0.76
C THR A 170 9.95 12.23 -0.32
N ILE A 171 9.00 12.82 -1.03
CA ILE A 171 8.36 14.08 -0.70
C ILE A 171 6.96 13.73 -0.22
N SER A 172 6.56 14.25 0.94
CA SER A 172 5.19 14.15 1.44
C SER A 172 4.70 15.52 1.89
N GLY A 173 3.53 15.94 1.40
CA GLY A 173 2.95 17.25 1.67
C GLY A 173 3.87 18.40 1.27
N GLY A 174 4.68 18.23 0.21
CA GLY A 174 5.65 19.22 -0.25
C GLY A 174 6.93 19.32 0.57
N ARG A 175 7.20 18.36 1.48
CA ARG A 175 8.43 18.31 2.29
C ARG A 175 9.21 17.05 1.98
N ILE A 176 10.53 17.16 1.89
CA ILE A 176 11.42 16.00 1.80
C ILE A 176 11.38 15.27 3.14
N VAL A 177 10.86 14.05 3.16
CA VAL A 177 10.75 13.20 4.35
C VAL A 177 11.74 12.04 4.34
N TRP A 178 12.31 11.72 3.19
CA TRP A 178 13.35 10.71 3.04
C TRP A 178 14.34 11.19 2.00
N GLU A 179 15.63 11.17 2.32
CA GLU A 179 16.71 11.51 1.40
C GLU A 179 18.04 11.02 1.98
N ASN A 180 18.98 10.59 1.13
CA ASN A 180 20.31 10.12 1.55
C ASN A 180 20.27 9.02 2.62
N ASP A 181 19.29 8.10 2.51
CA ASP A 181 19.03 7.05 3.50
C ASP A 181 18.65 7.51 4.90
N GLU A 182 18.21 8.76 5.04
CA GLU A 182 17.78 9.31 6.32
C GLU A 182 16.31 9.69 6.29
N LEU A 183 15.59 9.25 7.33
CA LEU A 183 14.21 9.62 7.56
C LEU A 183 14.14 10.97 8.28
N LYS A 184 13.52 11.96 7.63
CA LYS A 184 13.38 13.35 8.08
C LYS A 184 11.92 13.65 8.42
N VAL A 185 11.34 12.90 9.35
CA VAL A 185 9.92 13.02 9.74
C VAL A 185 9.76 13.30 11.23
N VAL A 186 8.77 14.12 11.57
CA VAL A 186 8.30 14.32 12.95
C VAL A 186 6.99 13.54 13.13
N PRO A 187 6.83 12.72 14.17
CA PRO A 187 5.57 12.04 14.47
C PRO A 187 4.39 13.02 14.51
N GLY A 188 3.28 12.65 13.87
CA GLY A 188 2.08 13.52 13.76
C GLY A 188 2.11 14.53 12.60
N SER A 189 3.15 14.52 11.75
CA SER A 189 3.20 15.34 10.53
C SER A 189 2.15 14.95 9.48
N GLY A 190 1.77 13.66 9.46
CA GLY A 190 0.71 13.12 8.62
C GLY A 190 -0.66 13.66 9.00
N LYS A 191 -1.55 13.83 8.02
CA LYS A 191 -2.91 14.33 8.23
C LYS A 191 -3.92 13.31 7.73
N TYR A 192 -5.00 13.15 8.50
CA TYR A 192 -6.15 12.37 8.06
C TYR A 192 -6.74 12.97 6.78
N ILE A 193 -6.99 12.13 5.78
CA ILE A 193 -7.67 12.49 4.55
C ILE A 193 -9.13 12.03 4.68
N LYS A 194 -10.07 12.97 4.71
CA LYS A 194 -11.49 12.64 4.69
C LYS A 194 -11.86 12.05 3.32
N MET A 195 -12.48 10.88 3.33
CA MET A 195 -12.99 10.18 2.15
C MET A 195 -14.49 10.42 2.03
N PRO A 196 -14.97 11.15 1.02
CA PRO A 196 -16.40 11.32 0.79
C PRO A 196 -17.05 10.00 0.34
N PRO A 197 -18.27 9.67 0.83
CA PRO A 197 -19.00 8.50 0.36
C PRO A 197 -19.43 8.68 -1.11
N PHE A 198 -19.92 7.60 -1.72
CA PHE A 198 -20.47 7.61 -3.08
C PHE A 198 -19.48 8.15 -4.14
N GLY A 199 -18.27 7.61 -4.13
CA GLY A 199 -17.27 7.89 -5.16
C GLY A 199 -17.64 7.28 -6.53
N HIS A 200 -16.69 7.33 -7.46
CA HIS A 200 -16.91 6.89 -8.84
C HIS A 200 -17.43 5.44 -8.98
N MET A 201 -17.10 4.56 -8.03
CA MET A 201 -17.59 3.17 -7.97
C MET A 201 -19.12 3.06 -7.89
N PHE A 202 -19.80 4.09 -7.39
CA PHE A 202 -21.26 4.13 -7.26
C PHE A 202 -21.94 4.73 -8.50
N SER A 203 -21.17 5.22 -9.48
CA SER A 203 -21.71 5.81 -10.69
C SER A 203 -22.57 4.81 -11.46
N GLY A 204 -23.84 5.16 -11.68
CA GLY A 204 -24.79 4.32 -12.41
C GLY A 204 -25.51 3.28 -11.55
N MET A 205 -25.19 3.15 -10.27
CA MET A 205 -25.94 2.26 -9.36
C MET A 205 -27.41 2.66 -9.28
N ASP A 206 -27.74 3.96 -9.28
CA ASP A 206 -29.14 4.43 -9.29
C ASP A 206 -29.95 3.88 -10.48
N LYS A 207 -29.30 3.74 -11.65
CA LYS A 207 -29.95 3.18 -12.85
C LYS A 207 -30.17 1.68 -12.71
N ILE A 208 -29.21 0.97 -12.12
CA ILE A 208 -29.29 -0.47 -11.83
C ILE A 208 -30.40 -0.73 -10.80
N ASP A 209 -30.43 0.06 -9.74
CA ASP A 209 -31.45 -0.02 -8.68
C ASP A 209 -32.84 0.30 -9.23
N ALA A 210 -32.98 1.34 -10.06
CA ALA A 210 -34.25 1.65 -10.72
C ALA A 210 -34.73 0.51 -11.63
N ALA A 211 -33.82 -0.11 -12.39
CA ALA A 211 -34.14 -1.27 -13.22
C ALA A 211 -34.54 -2.49 -12.37
N TYR A 212 -33.83 -2.76 -11.28
CA TYR A 212 -34.17 -3.81 -10.33
C TYR A 212 -35.54 -3.57 -9.68
N LEU A 213 -35.80 -2.37 -9.16
CA LEU A 213 -37.09 -2.01 -8.57
C LEU A 213 -38.24 -2.12 -9.58
N SER A 214 -38.01 -1.76 -10.84
CA SER A 214 -39.00 -1.92 -11.92
C SER A 214 -39.23 -3.39 -12.30
N SER A 215 -38.24 -4.27 -12.05
CA SER A 215 -38.36 -5.72 -12.27
C SER A 215 -39.11 -6.44 -11.13
N LEU A 216 -39.24 -5.81 -9.97
CA LEU A 216 -40.06 -6.35 -8.89
C LEU A 216 -41.52 -6.32 -9.36
N HIS A 217 -42.08 -7.51 -9.64
CA HIS A 217 -43.50 -7.63 -9.93
C HIS A 217 -44.31 -6.95 -8.83
N ALA A 218 -45.27 -6.12 -9.23
CA ALA A 218 -46.14 -5.40 -8.31
C ALA A 218 -46.73 -6.37 -7.26
N PRO A 219 -46.94 -5.92 -6.01
CA PRO A 219 -47.44 -6.79 -4.96
C PRO A 219 -48.73 -7.48 -5.43
N VAL A 220 -48.77 -8.81 -5.27
CA VAL A 220 -49.95 -9.61 -5.63
C VAL A 220 -51.15 -9.07 -4.84
N GLN A 221 -52.06 -8.39 -5.52
CA GLN A 221 -53.28 -7.88 -4.90
C GLN A 221 -54.17 -9.05 -4.50
N ARG A 222 -54.26 -9.32 -3.19
CA ARG A 222 -55.15 -10.34 -2.64
C ARG A 222 -56.42 -9.66 -2.14
N ILE A 223 -57.56 -10.01 -2.72
CA ILE A 223 -58.87 -9.59 -2.24
C ILE A 223 -59.24 -10.51 -1.06
N ARG A 224 -59.58 -9.95 0.10
CA ARG A 224 -60.19 -10.71 1.20
C ARG A 224 -61.66 -10.93 0.88
N THR A 225 -62.09 -12.18 0.73
CA THR A 225 -63.51 -12.53 0.74
C THR A 225 -64.09 -12.24 2.12
N ALA A 226 -65.10 -11.38 2.19
CA ALA A 226 -65.84 -11.12 3.42
C ALA A 226 -66.64 -12.38 3.81
N SER A 227 -66.47 -12.82 5.06
CA SER A 227 -67.21 -13.91 5.70
C SER A 227 -68.60 -13.46 6.15
#